data_AF-A0A2H6JTK7-F1
#
_entry.id   AF-A0A2H6JTK7-F1
#
_cell.length_a   1.000
_cell.length_b   1.000
_cell.length_c   1.000
_cell.angle_alpha   90.00
_cell.angle_beta   90.00
_cell.angle_gamma   90.00
#
_symmetry.space_group_name_H-M   'P 1'
#
loop_
_entity.id
_entity.type
_entity.pdbx_description
1 polymer ?
#
loop_
_entity_poly.entity_id
_entity_poly.type
_entity_poly.pdbx_seq_one_letter_code
_entity_poly.pdbx_strand_id
1 'polypeptide(L)' 'MYKDEILVLHEFLIWVKKFLEETYQCQECFIDYEKNPVRHYHINIKKTEHEEALGLLLIGFDKFFREYYTNEKR' A
#
# COMPACT_ATOMS: atom_id res chain seq x y z
N MET A 1 -1.68 2.31 -17.41
CA MET A 1 -0.81 3.31 -16.76
C MET A 1 0.61 3.20 -17.28
N TYR A 2 1.25 4.33 -17.52
CA TYR A 2 2.68 4.44 -17.75
C TYR A 2 3.47 4.14 -16.47
N LYS A 3 4.75 3.82 -16.61
CA LYS A 3 5.60 3.48 -15.46
C LYS A 3 5.67 4.63 -14.45
N ASP A 4 5.77 5.86 -14.93
CA ASP A 4 5.86 7.04 -14.07
C ASP A 4 4.57 7.27 -13.27
N GLU A 5 3.40 7.07 -13.88
CA GLU A 5 2.12 7.12 -13.18
C GLU A 5 2.01 6.07 -12.07
N ILE A 6 2.57 4.87 -12.31
CA ILE A 6 2.63 3.79 -11.31
C ILE A 6 3.56 4.16 -10.15
N LEU A 7 4.71 4.77 -10.43
CA LEU A 7 5.64 5.21 -9.40
C LEU A 7 5.02 6.29 -8.52
N VAL A 8 4.39 7.30 -9.13
CA VAL A 8 3.68 8.38 -8.42
C VAL A 8 2.54 7.80 -7.57
N LEU A 9 1.76 6.87 -8.12
CA LEU A 9 0.69 6.22 -7.35
C LEU A 9 1.25 5.41 -6.18
N HIS A 10 2.36 4.69 -6.37
CA HIS A 10 2.97 3.89 -5.31
C HIS A 10 3.50 4.79 -4.19
N GLU A 11 4.17 5.89 -4.52
CA GLU A 11 4.60 6.88 -3.53
C GLU A 11 3.41 7.46 -2.74
N PHE A 12 2.36 7.88 -3.44
CA PHE A 12 1.15 8.42 -2.81
C PHE A 12 0.50 7.41 -1.86
N LEU A 13 0.32 6.16 -2.30
CA LEU A 13 -0.28 5.12 -1.46
C LEU A 13 0.59 4.77 -0.25
N ILE A 14 1.91 4.92 -0.34
CA ILE A 14 2.79 4.77 0.82
C ILE A 14 2.58 5.87 1.85
N TRP A 15 2.37 7.11 1.39
CA TRP A 15 2.01 8.21 2.28
C TRP A 15 0.68 7.94 3.00
N VAL A 16 -0.35 7.49 2.26
CA VAL A 16 -1.64 7.12 2.85
C VAL A 16 -1.50 5.97 3.85
N LYS A 17 -0.75 4.91 3.50
CA LYS A 17 -0.45 3.78 4.40
C LYS A 17 0.12 4.28 5.72
N LYS A 18 1.18 5.10 5.69
CA LYS A 18 1.83 5.61 6.90
C LYS A 18 0.86 6.39 7.78
N PHE A 19 0.05 7.26 7.17
CA PHE A 19 -0.98 8.01 7.89
C PHE A 19 -1.96 7.08 8.62
N LEU A 20 -2.42 6.01 7.96
CA LEU A 20 -3.33 5.05 8.58
C LEU A 20 -2.66 4.26 9.70
N GLU A 21 -1.42 3.79 9.51
CA GLU A 21 -0.65 3.08 10.53
C GLU A 21 -0.43 3.93 11.79
N GLU A 22 -0.16 5.23 11.62
CA GLU A 22 -0.01 6.18 12.73
C GLU A 22 -1.33 6.47 13.46
N THR A 23 -2.44 6.56 12.72
CA THR A 23 -3.75 6.94 13.27
C THR A 23 -4.47 5.77 13.93
N TYR A 24 -4.41 4.57 13.33
CA TYR A 24 -5.22 3.41 13.70
C TYR A 24 -4.41 2.20 14.20
N GLN A 25 -3.07 2.27 14.20
CA GLN A 25 -2.20 1.16 14.61
C GLN A 25 -2.48 -0.14 13.83
N CYS A 26 -2.65 -0.04 12.50
CA CYS A 26 -3.07 -1.13 11.61
C CYS A 26 -1.93 -1.69 10.73
N GLN A 27 -0.71 -1.82 11.27
CA GLN A 27 0.47 -2.26 10.50
C GLN A 27 0.29 -3.69 9.92
N GLU A 28 -0.44 -4.55 10.61
CA GLU A 28 -0.74 -5.92 10.21
C GLU A 28 -1.51 -6.03 8.90
N CYS A 29 -2.32 -5.02 8.55
CA CYS A 29 -3.07 -5.01 7.29
C CYS A 29 -2.11 -5.03 6.09
N PHE A 30 -0.94 -4.42 6.23
CA PHE A 30 0.02 -4.20 5.14
C PHE A 30 1.22 -5.17 5.18
N ILE A 31 1.18 -6.22 5.99
CA ILE A 31 2.31 -7.15 6.17
C ILE A 31 2.78 -7.80 4.86
N ASP A 32 1.85 -8.09 3.95
CA ASP A 32 2.17 -8.73 2.66
C ASP A 32 2.94 -7.77 1.75
N TYR A 33 2.60 -6.47 1.79
CA TYR A 33 3.39 -5.44 1.13
C TYR A 33 4.79 -5.31 1.76
N GLU A 34 4.90 -5.32 3.08
CA GLU A 34 6.20 -5.16 3.75
C GLU A 34 7.18 -6.30 3.44
N LYS A 35 6.68 -7.51 3.23
CA LYS A 35 7.47 -8.68 2.79
C LYS A 35 7.92 -8.60 1.34
N ASN A 36 7.23 -7.84 0.49
CA ASN A 36 7.66 -7.63 -0.89
C ASN A 36 8.96 -6.79 -0.90
N PRO A 37 9.94 -7.03 -1.79
CA PRO A 37 11.19 -6.27 -1.81
C PRO A 37 11.11 -4.93 -2.57
N VAL A 38 10.03 -4.69 -3.32
CA VAL A 38 9.85 -3.49 -4.16
C VAL A 38 9.36 -2.33 -3.30
N ARG A 39 9.93 -1.15 -3.53
CA ARG A 39 9.56 0.10 -2.87
C ARG A 39 9.38 1.19 -3.93
N HIS A 40 8.59 2.21 -3.62
CA HIS A 40 8.28 3.31 -4.54
C HIS A 40 9.54 4.02 -5.08
N TYR A 41 10.61 4.13 -4.30
CA TYR A 41 11.88 4.75 -4.71
C TYR A 41 12.78 3.84 -5.57
N HIS A 42 12.41 2.57 -5.80
CA HIS A 42 13.17 1.66 -6.67
C HIS A 42 12.88 1.89 -8.16
N ILE A 43 13.04 3.12 -8.65
CA ILE A 43 12.58 3.58 -9.98
C ILE A 43 13.11 2.75 -11.18
N ASN A 44 14.20 2.02 -11.02
CA ASN A 44 14.82 1.22 -12.08
C ASN A 44 14.23 -0.20 -12.20
N ILE A 45 13.40 -0.64 -11.24
CA ILE A 45 12.73 -1.94 -11.25
C ILE A 45 11.67 -2.01 -12.37
N LYS A 46 11.27 -3.21 -12.80
CA LYS A 46 10.28 -3.37 -13.86
C LYS A 46 8.93 -2.81 -13.44
N LYS A 47 8.19 -2.28 -14.42
CA LYS A 47 6.82 -1.79 -14.20
C LYS A 47 5.93 -2.85 -13.54
N THR A 48 6.00 -4.09 -13.99
CA THR A 48 5.19 -5.21 -13.47
C THR A 48 5.44 -5.51 -11.99
N GLU A 49 6.68 -5.31 -11.53
CA GLU A 49 7.03 -5.51 -10.12
C GLU A 49 6.46 -4.38 -9.24
N HIS A 50 6.40 -3.15 -9.75
CA HIS A 50 5.67 -2.07 -9.06
C HIS A 50 4.15 -2.28 -9.09
N GLU A 51 3.59 -2.84 -10.18
CA GLU A 51 2.16 -3.21 -10.25
C GLU A 51 1.81 -4.28 -9.21
N GLU A 52 2.68 -5.28 -9.01
CA GLU A 52 2.51 -6.30 -7.97
C GLU A 52 2.54 -5.67 -6.56
N ALA A 53 3.52 -4.81 -6.29
CA ALA A 53 3.62 -4.10 -5.01
C ALA A 53 2.40 -3.21 -4.73
N LEU A 54 1.90 -2.51 -5.76
CA LEU A 54 0.65 -1.75 -5.70
C LEU A 54 -0.55 -2.65 -5.39
N GLY A 55 -0.64 -3.83 -6.02
CA GLY A 55 -1.68 -4.81 -5.72
C GLY A 55 -1.69 -5.22 -4.25
N LEU A 56 -0.51 -5.48 -3.67
CA LEU A 56 -0.38 -5.80 -2.24
C LEU A 56 -0.80 -4.63 -1.33
N LEU A 57 -0.48 -3.39 -1.70
CA LEU A 57 -0.97 -2.21 -0.99
C LEU A 57 -2.50 -2.14 -1.01
N LEU A 58 -3.12 -2.32 -2.18
CA LEU A 58 -4.57 -2.29 -2.33
C LEU A 58 -5.28 -3.39 -1.52
N ILE A 59 -4.68 -4.59 -1.45
CA ILE A 59 -5.17 -5.66 -0.56
C ILE A 59 -5.08 -5.21 0.91
N GLY A 60 -3.99 -4.57 1.31
CA GLY A 60 -3.85 -4.04 2.67
C GLY A 60 -4.88 -2.96 3.00
N PHE A 61 -5.18 -2.06 2.06
CA PHE A 61 -6.25 -1.08 2.23
C PHE A 61 -7.64 -1.72 2.35
N ASP A 62 -7.95 -2.75 1.55
CA ASP A 62 -9.22 -3.48 1.68
C ASP A 62 -9.35 -4.14 3.06
N LYS A 63 -8.29 -4.77 3.57
CA LYS A 63 -8.26 -5.31 4.95
C LYS A 63 -8.52 -4.22 5.98
N PHE A 64 -7.83 -3.08 5.88
CA PHE A 64 -8.04 -1.95 6.78
C PHE A 64 -9.51 -1.48 6.81
N PHE A 65 -10.12 -1.28 5.64
CA PHE A 65 -11.51 -0.81 5.58
C PHE A 65 -12.50 -1.81 6.16
N ARG A 66 -12.26 -3.11 5.97
CA ARG A 66 -13.10 -4.17 6.54
C ARG A 66 -12.96 -4.30 8.05
N GLU A 67 -11.73 -4.25 8.56
CA GLU A 67 -11.41 -4.61 9.94
C GLU A 67 -11.40 -3.42 10.90
N TYR A 68 -11.03 -2.22 10.46
CA TYR A 68 -10.86 -1.06 11.35
C TYR A 68 -11.97 -0.05 11.12
N TYR A 69 -12.15 0.40 9.88
CA TYR A 69 -13.12 1.46 9.58
C TYR A 69 -14.58 1.02 9.77
N THR A 70 -14.91 -0.23 9.45
CA THR A 70 -16.28 -0.73 9.59
C THR A 70 -16.62 -1.10 11.04
N ASN A 71 -15.62 -1.50 11.83
CA ASN A 71 -15.82 -1.90 13.23
C ASN A 71 -15.92 -0.70 14.18
N GLU A 72 -15.28 0.44 13.91
CA GLU A 72 -15.50 1.68 14.70
C GLU A 72 -16.92 2.26 14.57
N LYS A 73 -17.68 1.89 13.52
CA LYS A 73 -19.06 2.37 13.32
C LYS A 73 -20.14 1.44 13.85
N ARG A 74 -19.78 0.36 14.56
CA ARG A 74 -20.71 -0.50 15.30
C ARG A 74 -20.63 -0.24 16.80
#